data_AF-A0A5K1HIK6-F1
#
_entry.id   AF-A0A5K1HIK6-F1
#
_cell.length_a   1.000
_cell.length_b   1.000
_cell.length_c   1.000
_cell.angle_alpha   90.00
_cell.angle_beta   90.00
_cell.angle_gamma   90.00
#
_symmetry.space_group_name_H-M   'P 1'
#
loop_
_entity.id
_entity.type
_entity.pdbx_description
1 polymer ?
#
loop_
_entity_poly.entity_id
_entity_poly.type
_entity_poly.pdbx_seq_one_letter_code
_entity_poly.pdbx_strand_id
1 'polypeptide(L)' 'RAFLPEAGQCLPEQQKLLAKKTSSGVRYYKNIGLGFKTPKEAIESNYIDRKCPFTSGVTIRGKILKGI' A
#
# COMPACT_ATOMS: atom_id res chain seq x y z
N ARG A 1 9.63 -14.54 -13.87
CA ARG A 1 10.56 -13.82 -12.96
C ARG A 1 9.76 -12.72 -12.26
N ALA A 2 9.45 -12.73 -10.96
CA ALA A 2 9.49 -13.75 -9.93
C ALA A 2 8.22 -13.56 -9.08
N PHE A 3 7.49 -14.65 -8.85
CA PHE A 3 6.53 -14.80 -7.78
C PHE A 3 7.37 -14.94 -6.49
N LEU A 4 7.22 -14.05 -5.52
CA LEU A 4 7.83 -14.18 -4.19
C LEU A 4 6.71 -14.14 -3.15
N PRO A 5 6.08 -15.30 -2.86
CA PRO A 5 5.13 -15.44 -1.76
C PRO A 5 5.93 -15.74 -0.50
N GLU A 6 6.47 -14.73 0.19
CA GLU A 6 7.19 -14.98 1.44
C GLU A 6 6.78 -13.99 2.53
N ALA A 7 6.34 -14.58 3.63
CA ALA A 7 5.89 -14.02 4.90
C ALA A 7 4.46 -13.45 4.95
N GLY A 8 3.57 -14.22 5.58
CA GLY A 8 2.24 -13.78 5.97
C GLY A 8 2.28 -12.49 6.80
N GLN A 9 1.53 -11.50 6.34
CA GLN A 9 0.99 -10.48 7.21
C GLN A 9 -0.52 -10.54 7.02
N CYS A 10 -1.20 -11.33 7.86
CA CYS A 10 -2.62 -11.12 8.12
C CYS A 10 -2.73 -9.73 8.73
N LEU A 11 -3.29 -8.79 7.96
CA LEU A 11 -3.41 -7.38 8.35
C LEU A 11 -4.26 -7.26 9.64
N PRO A 12 -3.89 -6.35 10.56
CA PRO A 12 -4.67 -6.11 11.77
C PRO A 12 -6.10 -5.65 11.41
N GLU A 13 -7.05 -6.12 12.22
CA GLU A 13 -8.50 -6.18 11.97
C GLU A 13 -9.19 -4.86 11.56
N GLN A 14 -8.56 -3.70 11.80
CA GLN A 14 -9.12 -2.39 11.47
C GLN A 14 -9.00 -1.99 9.98
N GLN A 15 -8.36 -2.82 9.15
CA GLN A 15 -7.93 -2.45 7.80
C GLN A 15 -8.88 -2.87 6.67
N LYS A 16 -10.03 -3.46 7.00
CA LYS A 16 -11.04 -3.94 6.03
C LYS A 16 -11.87 -2.86 5.32
N LEU A 17 -11.76 -1.58 5.70
CA LEU A 17 -12.70 -0.54 5.27
C LEU A 17 -12.47 0.04 3.85
N LEU A 18 -11.29 -0.14 3.25
CA LEU A 18 -10.93 0.43 1.94
C LEU A 18 -10.64 -0.65 0.88
N ALA A 19 -10.98 -1.89 1.16
CA ALA A 19 -10.54 -3.04 0.39
C ALA A 19 -11.31 -3.13 -0.96
N LYS A 20 -10.64 -2.87 -2.09
CA LYS A 20 -11.25 -2.96 -3.44
C LYS A 20 -11.02 -4.37 -4.01
N LYS A 21 -12.09 -5.01 -4.51
CA LYS A 21 -12.03 -6.33 -5.16
C LYS A 21 -11.43 -6.16 -6.56
N THR A 22 -10.29 -6.80 -6.80
CA THR A 22 -9.66 -6.95 -8.13
C THR A 22 -9.73 -8.42 -8.57
N SER A 23 -9.44 -8.71 -9.85
CA SER A 23 -9.51 -10.08 -10.39
C SER A 23 -8.61 -11.09 -9.66
N SER A 24 -7.59 -10.61 -8.95
CA SER A 24 -6.65 -11.40 -8.12
C SER A 24 -6.93 -11.33 -6.61
N GLY A 25 -8.07 -10.78 -6.19
CA GLY A 25 -8.47 -10.69 -4.78
C GLY A 25 -8.64 -9.25 -4.27
N VAL A 26 -8.84 -9.12 -2.96
CA VAL A 26 -8.99 -7.83 -2.29
C VAL A 26 -7.60 -7.25 -2.00
N ARG A 27 -7.23 -6.17 -2.68
CA ARG A 27 -5.93 -5.51 -2.50
C ARG A 27 -6.03 -4.49 -1.36
N TYR A 28 -5.09 -4.56 -0.42
CA TYR A 28 -4.96 -3.58 0.65
C TYR A 28 -4.19 -2.35 0.17
N TYR A 29 -4.76 -1.19 0.43
CA TYR A 29 -4.11 0.10 0.29
C TYR A 29 -4.61 1.01 1.42
N LYS A 30 -3.80 1.98 1.80
CA LYS A 30 -4.12 2.94 2.85
C LYS A 30 -3.87 4.37 2.41
N ASN A 31 -4.64 5.27 2.98
CA ASN A 31 -4.39 6.70 2.89
C ASN A 31 -3.32 7.08 3.94
N ILE A 32 -2.23 7.70 3.51
CA ILE A 32 -1.10 8.07 4.39
C ILE A 32 -1.35 9.41 5.11
N GLY A 33 -2.27 10.24 4.58
CA GLY A 33 -2.52 11.59 5.07
C GLY A 33 -1.53 12.61 4.49
N LEU A 34 -1.33 13.74 5.18
CA LEU A 34 -0.41 14.82 4.78
C LEU A 34 -0.72 15.46 3.41
N GLY A 35 -1.95 15.33 2.92
CA GLY A 35 -2.38 15.86 1.61
C GLY A 35 -1.98 15.00 0.40
N PHE A 36 -1.37 13.83 0.61
CA PHE A 36 -1.04 12.91 -0.47
C PHE A 36 -2.23 12.05 -0.86
N LYS A 37 -2.59 12.08 -2.14
CA LYS A 37 -3.57 11.18 -2.73
C LYS A 37 -2.92 9.83 -3.01
N THR A 38 -3.66 8.75 -2.81
CA THR A 38 -3.24 7.42 -3.23
C THR A 38 -3.14 7.38 -4.76
N PRO A 39 -2.00 6.95 -5.33
CA PRO A 39 -1.87 6.83 -6.77
C PRO A 39 -2.74 5.68 -7.30
N LYS A 40 -3.33 5.86 -8.48
CA LYS A 40 -4.15 4.81 -9.15
C LYS A 40 -3.35 3.54 -9.37
N GLU A 41 -2.05 3.69 -9.64
CA GLU A 41 -1.12 2.58 -9.79
C GLU A 41 -1.04 1.70 -8.53
N ALA A 42 -1.07 2.27 -7.33
CA ALA A 42 -1.05 1.45 -6.11
C ALA A 42 -2.34 0.62 -5.93
N ILE A 43 -3.46 1.12 -6.47
CA ILE A 43 -4.78 0.50 -6.41
C ILE A 43 -4.91 -0.62 -7.43
N GLU A 44 -4.41 -0.41 -8.65
CA GLU A 44 -4.66 -1.28 -9.81
C GLU A 44 -3.46 -2.17 -10.17
N SER A 45 -2.22 -1.71 -9.94
CA SER A 45 -1.02 -2.49 -10.29
C SER A 45 -0.83 -3.68 -9.35
N ASN A 46 -0.12 -4.70 -9.81
CA ASN A 46 0.19 -5.91 -9.04
C ASN A 46 1.60 -5.88 -8.41
N TYR A 47 2.15 -4.69 -8.15
CA TYR A 47 3.50 -4.55 -7.59
C TYR A 47 3.53 -5.01 -6.12
N ILE A 48 4.57 -5.77 -5.72
CA ILE A 48 4.79 -6.25 -4.34
C ILE A 48 6.00 -5.52 -3.75
N ASP A 49 5.73 -4.39 -3.09
CA ASP A 49 6.76 -3.57 -2.43
C ASP A 49 6.56 -3.55 -0.93
N ARG A 50 7.58 -3.96 -0.18
CA ARG A 50 7.55 -3.85 1.30
C ARG A 50 7.84 -2.42 1.78
N LYS A 51 8.44 -1.58 0.93
CA LYS A 51 8.83 -0.20 1.26
C LYS A 51 7.81 0.85 0.83
N CYS A 52 6.84 0.48 -0.01
CA CYS A 52 5.83 1.42 -0.51
C CYS A 52 4.91 1.90 0.62
N PRO A 53 4.75 3.21 0.83
CA PRO A 53 3.98 3.73 1.95
C PRO A 53 2.45 3.56 1.77
N PHE A 54 1.97 3.26 0.55
CA PHE A 54 0.53 3.10 0.25
C PHE A 54 0.03 1.67 0.44
N THR A 55 0.89 0.67 0.23
CA THR A 55 0.51 -0.76 0.24
C THR A 55 1.07 -1.53 1.43
N SER A 56 2.13 -1.02 2.09
CA SER A 56 2.78 -1.70 3.21
C SER A 56 2.53 -1.04 4.56
N GLY A 57 3.09 -1.62 5.63
CA GLY A 57 3.06 -1.07 7.00
C GLY A 57 3.88 0.21 7.21
N VAL A 58 4.58 0.73 6.19
CA VAL A 58 5.44 1.93 6.32
C VAL A 58 4.61 3.20 6.53
N THR A 59 5.04 4.09 7.43
CA THR A 59 4.37 5.39 7.69
C THR A 59 5.35 6.55 7.46
N ILE A 60 4.87 7.64 6.87
CA ILE A 60 5.66 8.86 6.68
C ILE A 60 5.67 9.65 8.00
N ARG A 61 6.85 9.98 8.52
CA ARG A 61 7.03 10.79 9.73
C ARG A 61 8.16 11.80 9.53
N GLY A 62 8.13 12.90 10.28
CA GLY A 62 9.11 13.97 10.18
C GLY A 62 8.72 15.08 9.21
N LYS A 63 9.72 15.73 8.60
CA LYS A 63 9.53 16.86 7.67
C LYS A 63 9.48 16.36 6.22
N ILE A 64 8.63 16.95 5.40
CA ILE A 64 8.58 16.69 3.96
C ILE A 64 9.58 17.62 3.27
N LEU A 65 10.59 17.04 2.63
CA LEU A 65 11.54 17.76 1.79
C LEU A 65 11.12 17.61 0.32
N LYS A 66 11.19 18.69 -0.44
CA LYS A 66 10.99 18.67 -1.90
C LYS A 66 12.30 19.09 -2.55
N GLY A 67 12.82 18.24 -3.43
CA GLY A 67 13.93 18.55 -4.33
C GLY A 67 13.43 18.73 -5.76
N ILE A 68 14.22 19.42 -6.58
CA ILE A 68 14.07 19.48 -8.04
C ILE A 68 14.67 18.21 -8.65
#